data_AF-A0A7X1FMW5-F1
#
_entry.id   AF-A0A7X1FMW5-F1
#
_cell.length_a   1.000
_cell.length_b   1.000
_cell.length_c   1.000
_cell.angle_alpha   90.00
_cell.angle_beta   90.00
_cell.angle_gamma   90.00
#
_symmetry.space_group_name_H-M   'P 1'
#
loop_
_entity.id
_entity.type
_entity.pdbx_description
1 polymer ?
#
loop_
_entity_poly.entity_id
_entity_poly.type
_entity_poly.pdbx_seq_one_letter_code
_entity_poly.pdbx_strand_id
1 'polypeptide(L)'
;VYEFGSGNVKPFVEAGIGVAVFSGTSAGDQEFGSAFNFEDRFGAGLKIGETQKVGIRAIHYSNAGIKQPNDGIESYSLFYSHQI
;
A
#
# COMPACT_ATOMS: atom_id res chain seq x y z
N VAL A 1 10.40 5.75 2.58
CA VAL A 1 11.14 4.73 1.81
C VAL A 1 12.59 4.80 2.22
N TYR A 2 13.23 3.66 2.44
CA TYR A 2 14.67 3.58 2.69
C TYR A 2 15.31 2.74 1.58
N GLU A 3 16.30 3.31 0.88
CA GLU A 3 17.04 2.67 -0.22
C GLU A 3 18.43 2.25 0.31
N PHE A 4 18.83 1.01 0.04
CA PHE A 4 20.10 0.44 0.49
C PHE A 4 21.17 0.55 -0.60
N GLY A 5 22.37 0.96 -0.21
CA GLY A 5 23.55 0.99 -1.09
C GLY A 5 23.54 2.10 -2.15
N SER A 6 24.59 2.10 -2.98
CA SER A 6 24.85 3.14 -4.00
C SER A 6 25.02 2.58 -5.42
N GLY A 7 24.76 1.29 -5.63
CA GLY A 7 24.86 0.64 -6.93
C GLY A 7 23.72 0.98 -7.89
N ASN A 8 23.79 0.47 -9.13
CA ASN A 8 22.72 0.61 -10.13
C ASN A 8 21.44 -0.16 -9.75
N VAL A 9 21.53 -1.15 -8.87
CA VAL A 9 20.38 -1.84 -8.28
C VAL A 9 20.40 -1.57 -6.79
N LYS A 10 19.38 -0.87 -6.29
CA LYS A 10 19.25 -0.46 -4.89
C LYS A 10 18.04 -1.17 -4.30
N PRO A 11 18.22 -2.16 -3.40
CA PRO A 11 17.11 -2.68 -2.61
C PRO A 11 16.44 -1.55 -1.84
N PHE A 12 15.14 -1.65 -1.59
CA PHE A 12 14.44 -0.71 -0.72
C PHE A 12 13.40 -1.42 0.13
N VAL A 13 13.08 -0.78 1.26
CA VAL A 13 11.88 -1.06 2.04
C VAL A 13 11.07 0.21 2.18
N GLU A 14 9.76 0.06 2.26
CA GLU A 14 8.83 1.15 2.47
C GLU A 14 7.77 0.78 3.51
N ALA A 15 7.42 1.76 4.33
CA ALA A 15 6.29 1.73 5.22
C ALA A 15 5.61 3.10 5.18
N GLY A 16 4.31 3.16 5.37
CA GLY A 16 3.58 4.41 5.42
C GLY A 16 2.16 4.25 5.94
N ILE A 17 1.62 5.35 6.45
CA ILE A 17 0.23 5.49 6.86
C ILE A 17 -0.38 6.59 5.98
N GLY A 18 -1.59 6.36 5.50
CA GLY A 18 -2.34 7.25 4.62
C GLY A 18 -3.83 7.17 4.86
N VAL A 19 -4.60 7.71 3.91
CA VAL A 19 -6.07 7.71 3.93
C VAL A 19 -6.59 7.38 2.54
N ALA A 20 -7.73 6.72 2.47
CA ALA A 20 -8.40 6.34 1.23
C ALA A 20 -9.90 6.57 1.33
N VAL A 21 -10.52 6.87 0.18
CA VAL A 21 -11.98 6.93 0.03
C VAL A 21 -12.38 5.91 -1.02
N PHE A 22 -13.11 4.89 -0.59
CA PHE A 22 -13.70 3.89 -1.45
C PHE A 22 -14.97 4.44 -2.11
N SER A 23 -15.34 3.93 -3.28
CA SER A 23 -16.58 4.31 -3.97
C SER A 23 -17.85 3.87 -3.23
N GLY A 24 -17.72 2.94 -2.28
CA GLY A 24 -18.78 2.45 -1.41
C GLY A 24 -18.24 2.01 -0.04
N THR A 25 -19.09 1.37 0.76
CA THR A 25 -18.77 0.90 2.11
C THR A 25 -18.50 -0.60 2.18
N SER A 26 -18.31 -1.26 1.03
CA SER A 26 -17.97 -2.68 0.91
C SER A 26 -17.12 -2.93 -0.33
N ALA A 27 -16.33 -4.00 -0.31
CA ALA A 27 -15.67 -4.53 -1.51
C ALA A 27 -15.39 -6.04 -1.34
N GLY A 28 -15.73 -6.82 -2.37
CA GLY A 28 -15.71 -8.29 -2.25
C GLY A 28 -16.66 -8.76 -1.16
N ASP A 29 -16.17 -9.60 -0.27
CA ASP A 29 -16.93 -10.15 0.87
C ASP A 29 -16.86 -9.26 2.13
N GLN A 30 -16.13 -8.14 2.09
CA GLN A 30 -15.85 -7.30 3.25
C GLN A 30 -16.78 -6.10 3.36
N GLU A 31 -17.27 -5.82 4.57
CA GLU A 31 -18.06 -4.64 4.93
C GLU A 31 -17.23 -3.65 5.76
N PHE A 32 -16.91 -2.49 5.20
CA PHE A 32 -16.09 -1.48 5.86
C PHE A 32 -16.88 -0.62 6.84
N GLY A 33 -18.19 -0.47 6.64
CA GLY A 33 -19.04 0.45 7.38
C GLY A 33 -18.87 1.93 6.99
N SER A 34 -17.70 2.34 6.53
CA SER A 34 -17.39 3.69 6.01
C SER A 34 -16.70 3.65 4.66
N ALA A 35 -16.93 4.68 3.83
CA ALA A 35 -16.21 4.86 2.56
C ALA A 35 -14.79 5.37 2.81
N PHE A 36 -14.64 6.29 3.78
CA PHE A 36 -13.33 6.76 4.25
C PHE A 36 -12.69 5.71 5.16
N ASN A 37 -11.43 5.36 4.89
CA ASN A 37 -10.61 4.41 5.66
C ASN A 37 -9.16 4.91 5.74
N PHE A 38 -8.42 4.47 6.75
CA PHE A 38 -6.97 4.58 6.81
C PHE A 38 -6.31 3.59 5.85
N GLU A 39 -5.11 3.94 5.38
CA GLU A 39 -4.25 3.07 4.57
C GLU A 39 -2.97 2.79 5.36
N ASP A 40 -2.73 1.54 5.74
CA ASP A 40 -1.44 1.10 6.27
C ASP A 40 -0.73 0.30 5.20
N ARG A 41 0.47 0.73 4.80
CA ARG A 41 1.24 0.07 3.75
C ARG A 41 2.64 -0.33 4.19
N PHE A 42 3.05 -1.50 3.73
CA PHE A 42 4.41 -2.00 3.84
C PHE A 42 4.85 -2.63 2.51
N GLY A 43 6.09 -2.42 2.11
CA GLY A 43 6.59 -2.94 0.84
C GLY A 43 8.10 -3.08 0.81
N ALA A 44 8.57 -3.87 -0.15
CA ALA A 44 9.98 -4.07 -0.42
C ALA A 44 10.19 -4.30 -1.91
N GLY A 45 11.36 -3.93 -2.42
CA GLY A 45 11.65 -4.10 -3.83
C GLY A 45 13.05 -3.68 -4.22
N LEU A 46 13.23 -3.54 -5.53
CA LEU A 46 14.47 -3.10 -6.17
C LEU A 46 14.19 -1.84 -6.97
N LYS A 47 15.00 -0.80 -6.75
CA LYS A 47 15.13 0.34 -7.64
C LYS A 47 16.27 0.06 -8.62
N ILE A 48 16.01 0.21 -9.90
CA ILE A 48 16.95 -0.05 -10.99
C ILE A 48 17.24 1.28 -11.70
N GLY A 49 18.52 1.66 -11.72
CA GLY A 49 18.94 3.01 -12.07
C GLY A 49 18.32 4.05 -11.15
N GLU A 50 17.90 5.17 -11.72
CA GLU A 50 17.24 6.24 -10.96
C GLU A 50 15.73 6.30 -11.16
N THR A 51 15.17 5.62 -12.16
CA THR A 51 13.78 5.82 -12.60
C THR A 51 12.86 4.61 -12.45
N GLN A 52 13.39 3.39 -12.37
CA GLN A 52 12.56 2.18 -12.35
C GLN A 52 12.50 1.56 -10.96
N LYS A 53 11.32 1.07 -10.57
CA LYS A 53 11.14 0.24 -9.37
C LYS A 53 10.28 -0.96 -9.69
N VAL A 54 10.65 -2.11 -9.14
CA VAL A 54 9.83 -3.32 -9.08
C VAL A 54 9.79 -3.79 -7.63
N GLY A 55 8.64 -4.21 -7.15
CA GLY A 55 8.52 -4.62 -5.76
C GLY A 55 7.20 -5.27 -5.42
N ILE A 56 7.12 -5.75 -4.19
CA ILE A 56 5.90 -6.25 -3.58
C ILE A 56 5.38 -5.26 -2.56
N ARG A 57 4.06 -5.18 -2.41
CA ARG A 57 3.40 -4.32 -1.44
C ARG A 57 2.22 -5.03 -0.80
N ALA A 58 2.15 -4.94 0.53
CA ALA A 58 0.97 -5.26 1.32
C ALA A 58 0.35 -3.95 1.80
N ILE A 59 -0.94 -3.78 1.59
CA ILE A 59 -1.70 -2.64 2.08
C ILE A 59 -2.91 -3.18 2.85
N HIS A 60 -3.18 -2.62 4.03
CA HIS A 60 -4.40 -2.84 4.79
C HIS A 60 -5.21 -1.55 4.83
N TYR A 61 -6.52 -1.66 4.63
CA TYR A 61 -7.47 -0.56 4.76
C TYR A 61 -8.51 -0.88 5.83
N SER A 62 -8.73 0.04 6.77
CA SER A 62 -9.80 -0.04 7.77
C SER A 62 -10.07 1.34 8.39
N ASN A 63 -11.15 1.49 9.16
CA ASN A 63 -11.53 2.75 9.82
C ASN A 63 -11.20 2.79 11.32
N ALA A 64 -10.36 1.88 11.81
CA ALA A 64 -9.96 1.78 13.23
C ALA A 64 -11.15 1.65 14.21
N GLY A 65 -12.27 1.07 13.76
CA GLY A 65 -13.47 0.88 14.58
C GLY A 65 -14.35 2.13 14.75
N ILE A 66 -14.08 3.22 14.01
CA ILE A 66 -14.92 4.42 13.98
C ILE A 66 -16.33 4.10 13.49
N LYS A 67 -16.47 3.12 12.57
CA LYS A 67 -17.77 2.69 12.05
C LYS A 67 -17.80 1.17 11.84
N GLN A 68 -18.69 0.50 12.56
CA GLN A 68 -18.90 -0.95 12.48
C GLN A 68 -19.52 -1.37 11.11
N PRO A 69 -19.25 -2.59 10.62
CA PRO A 69 -18.49 -3.67 11.30
C PRO A 69 -16.95 -3.52 11.20
N ASN A 70 -16.45 -2.69 10.28
CA ASN A 70 -15.01 -2.44 10.09
C ASN A 70 -14.22 -3.73 9.81
N ASP A 71 -14.69 -4.53 8.86
CA ASP A 71 -14.01 -5.79 8.49
C ASP A 71 -12.58 -5.54 7.99
N GLY A 72 -12.38 -4.39 7.35
CA GLY A 72 -11.14 -4.05 6.67
C GLY A 72 -10.91 -4.89 5.41
N ILE A 73 -9.87 -4.55 4.65
CA ILE A 73 -9.44 -5.32 3.47
C ILE A 73 -7.95 -5.13 3.19
N GLU A 74 -7.33 -6.20 2.70
CA GLU A 74 -5.92 -6.20 2.30
C GLU A 74 -5.75 -6.29 0.79
N SER A 75 -4.70 -5.63 0.29
CA SER A 75 -4.18 -5.79 -1.06
C SER A 75 -2.73 -6.25 -1.01
N TYR A 76 -2.47 -7.42 -1.59
CA TYR A 76 -1.12 -7.94 -1.81
C TYR A 76 -0.82 -7.85 -3.31
N SER A 77 0.20 -7.08 -3.66
CA SER A 77 0.48 -6.74 -5.06
C SER A 77 1.95 -6.88 -5.40
N LEU A 78 2.20 -7.27 -6.65
CA LEU A 78 3.44 -6.98 -7.36
C LEU A 78 3.23 -5.65 -8.10
N PHE A 79 4.18 -4.73 -8.01
CA PHE A 79 4.12 -3.46 -8.71
C PHE A 79 5.37 -3.20 -9.53
N TYR A 80 5.19 -2.41 -10.59
CA TYR A 80 6.25 -1.78 -11.36
C TYR A 80 5.93 -0.29 -11.49
N SER A 81 6.95 0.57 -11.38
CA SER A 81 6.81 2.01 -11.58
C SER A 81 7.99 2.56 -12.37
N HIS A 82 7.71 3.54 -13.23
CA HIS A 82 8.70 4.32 -13.96
C HIS A 82 8.48 5.80 -13.66
N GLN A 83 9.52 6.49 -13.23
CA GLN A 83 9.50 7.95 -13.08
C GLN A 83 9.61 8.59 -14.47
N ILE A 84 8.56 9.32 -14.87
CA ILE A 84 8.44 10.07 -16.13
C ILE A 84 8.94 11.51 -15.91
#